data_AF-A0A843TJ72-F1
#
_entry.id   AF-A0A843TJ72-F1
#
_cell.length_a   1.000
_cell.length_b   1.000
_cell.length_c   1.000
_cell.angle_alpha   90.00
_cell.angle_beta   90.00
_cell.angle_gamma   90.00
#
_symmetry.space_group_name_H-M   'P 1'
#
loop_
_entity.id
_entity.type
_entity.pdbx_description
1 polymer ?
#
loop_
_entity_poly.entity_id
_entity_poly.type
_entity_poly.pdbx_seq_one_letter_code
_entity_poly.pdbx_strand_id
1 'polypeptide(L)'
;MGKPAAAGDVRAWDEEAYRNSVLLERERRAKTVFKTAFAPSSSANPGPEVIVVASSDGSVSPYSISSCVASAASASPCILLAQPLHTNQGHIGPAYDVKFYGDGEDALLLSYNFGY
;
A
#
# COMPACT_ATOMS: atom_id res chain seq x y z
N MET A 1 -34.94 -24.59 -22.60
CA MET A 1 -35.09 -23.17 -22.98
C MET A 1 -34.66 -22.32 -21.79
N GLY A 2 -33.43 -21.80 -21.78
CA GLY A 2 -32.93 -20.94 -20.70
C GLY A 2 -33.50 -19.53 -20.84
N LYS A 3 -34.11 -19.00 -19.78
CA LYS A 3 -34.51 -17.59 -19.74
C LYS A 3 -33.24 -16.73 -19.77
N PRO A 4 -33.16 -15.68 -20.60
CA PRO A 4 -32.11 -14.70 -20.46
C PRO A 4 -32.23 -14.05 -19.09
N ALA A 5 -31.13 -13.99 -18.34
CA ALA A 5 -31.05 -13.22 -17.11
C ALA A 5 -31.39 -11.76 -17.46
N ALA A 6 -32.44 -11.23 -16.84
CA ALA A 6 -32.79 -9.83 -16.94
C ALA A 6 -31.66 -9.01 -16.28
N ALA A 7 -30.68 -8.62 -17.07
CA ALA A 7 -29.73 -7.60 -16.66
C ALA A 7 -30.50 -6.28 -16.51
N GLY A 8 -30.64 -5.80 -15.28
CA GLY A 8 -31.09 -4.44 -14.99
C GLY A 8 -32.58 -4.25 -14.67
N ASP A 9 -33.14 -5.03 -13.74
CA ASP A 9 -34.33 -4.53 -13.01
C ASP A 9 -33.88 -3.51 -11.96
N VAL A 10 -34.03 -2.22 -12.29
CA VAL A 10 -33.61 -1.07 -11.46
C VAL A 10 -34.44 -0.96 -10.17
N ARG A 11 -35.55 -1.70 -10.04
CA ARG A 11 -36.40 -1.68 -8.84
C ARG A 11 -35.82 -2.44 -7.66
N ALA A 12 -34.89 -3.37 -7.91
CA ALA A 12 -34.16 -4.12 -6.89
C ALA A 12 -32.75 -3.55 -6.65
N TRP A 13 -32.52 -2.27 -6.99
CA TRP A 13 -31.25 -1.59 -6.72
C TRP A 13 -31.01 -1.48 -5.22
N ASP A 14 -29.93 -2.10 -4.77
CA ASP A 14 -29.43 -1.98 -3.42
C ASP A 14 -28.36 -0.90 -3.37
N GLU A 15 -28.79 0.32 -3.04
CA GLU A 15 -27.89 1.48 -2.93
C GLU A 15 -26.82 1.28 -1.86
N GLU A 16 -27.16 0.60 -0.76
CA GLU A 16 -26.25 0.35 0.34
C GLU A 16 -25.17 -0.66 -0.07
N ALA A 17 -25.55 -1.78 -0.69
CA ALA A 17 -24.60 -2.75 -1.20
C ALA A 17 -23.67 -2.16 -2.27
N TYR A 18 -24.21 -1.36 -3.21
CA TYR A 18 -23.38 -0.68 -4.19
C TYR A 18 -22.41 0.32 -3.54
N ARG A 19 -22.90 1.20 -2.66
CA ARG A 19 -22.07 2.18 -1.96
C ARG A 19 -20.96 1.50 -1.16
N ASN A 20 -21.29 0.43 -0.43
CA ASN A 20 -20.33 -0.35 0.33
C ASN A 20 -19.30 -1.02 -0.58
N SER A 21 -19.70 -1.56 -1.73
CA SER A 21 -18.75 -2.14 -2.70
C SER A 21 -17.75 -1.12 -3.23
N VAL A 22 -18.21 0.10 -3.54
CA VAL A 22 -17.34 1.19 -4.02
C VAL A 22 -16.41 1.67 -2.92
N LEU A 23 -16.90 1.80 -1.68
CA LEU A 23 -16.08 2.19 -0.53
C LEU A 23 -15.01 1.14 -0.23
N LEU A 24 -15.38 -0.13 -0.20
CA LEU A 24 -14.46 -1.25 0.04
C LEU A 24 -13.39 -1.34 -1.08
N GLU A 25 -13.78 -1.15 -2.33
CA GLU A 25 -12.84 -1.11 -3.45
C GLU A 25 -11.87 0.07 -3.33
N ARG A 26 -12.36 1.25 -2.94
CA ARG A 26 -11.55 2.45 -2.75
C ARG A 26 -10.61 2.31 -1.56
N GLU A 27 -11.07 1.80 -0.43
CA GLU A 27 -10.23 1.53 0.74
C GLU A 27 -9.12 0.52 0.40
N ARG A 28 -9.43 -0.49 -0.41
CA ARG A 28 -8.43 -1.46 -0.90
C ARG A 28 -7.40 -0.82 -1.85
N ARG A 29 -7.82 0.16 -2.67
CA ARG A 29 -6.98 0.79 -3.71
C ARG A 29 -6.23 2.03 -3.23
N ALA A 30 -6.75 2.75 -2.24
CA ALA A 30 -6.21 4.01 -1.75
C ALA A 30 -5.73 3.83 -0.31
N LYS A 31 -4.44 3.54 -0.15
CA LYS A 31 -3.77 3.58 1.16
C LYS A 31 -3.14 4.94 1.35
N THR A 32 -3.35 5.56 2.50
CA THR A 32 -2.61 6.76 2.87
C THR A 32 -1.23 6.35 3.37
N VAL A 33 -0.20 6.97 2.80
CA VAL A 33 1.17 6.86 3.28
C VAL A 33 1.41 7.96 4.31
N PHE A 34 1.75 7.58 5.54
CA PHE A 34 2.05 8.55 6.61
C PHE A 34 3.54 8.87 6.69
N LYS A 35 4.38 7.87 6.49
CA LYS A 35 5.84 8.02 6.59
C LYS A 35 6.54 7.14 5.58
N THR A 36 7.67 7.64 5.10
CA THR A 36 8.65 6.84 4.37
C THR A 36 10.04 6.97 4.99
N ALA A 37 10.86 5.93 4.81
CA ALA A 37 12.26 5.92 5.19
C ALA A 37 13.07 5.18 4.12
N PHE A 38 14.26 5.68 3.78
CA PHE A 38 15.20 4.94 2.95
C PHE A 38 15.84 3.82 3.77
N ALA A 39 15.89 2.62 3.20
CA ALA A 39 16.66 1.54 3.79
C ALA A 39 18.15 1.93 3.85
N PRO A 40 18.88 1.55 4.90
CA PRO A 40 20.32 1.78 4.96
C PRO A 40 21.01 1.11 3.78
N SER A 41 21.92 1.83 3.14
CA SER A 41 22.80 1.28 2.10
C SER A 41 23.98 0.56 2.74
N SER A 42 24.39 -0.57 2.16
CA SER A 42 25.67 -1.18 2.53
C SER A 42 26.81 -0.41 1.86
N SER A 43 28.02 -0.49 2.42
CA SER A 43 29.22 0.12 1.85
C SER A 43 29.54 -0.37 0.42
N ALA A 44 28.95 -1.49 -0.01
CA ALA A 44 29.12 -2.06 -1.34
C ALA A 44 28.13 -1.51 -2.38
N ASN A 45 26.98 -0.95 -1.97
CA ASN A 45 26.04 -0.29 -2.86
C ASN A 45 25.56 1.03 -2.21
N PRO A 46 26.18 2.17 -2.53
CA PRO A 46 26.00 3.42 -1.78
C PRO A 46 24.63 4.08 -1.95
N GLY A 47 23.80 3.65 -2.91
CA GLY A 47 22.47 4.20 -3.15
C GLY A 47 21.37 3.42 -2.41
N PRO A 48 20.39 4.08 -1.78
CA PRO A 48 19.23 3.37 -1.27
C PRO A 48 18.39 2.87 -2.45
N GLU A 49 18.26 1.55 -2.61
CA GLU A 49 17.38 0.98 -3.64
C GLU A 49 15.95 0.75 -3.14
N VAL A 50 15.76 0.82 -1.83
CA VAL A 50 14.51 0.48 -1.15
C VAL A 50 14.01 1.66 -0.32
N ILE A 51 12.73 1.98 -0.50
CA ILE A 51 11.98 2.88 0.36
C ILE A 51 10.96 2.08 1.16
N VAL A 52 10.95 2.23 2.48
CA VAL A 52 9.98 1.61 3.37
C VAL A 52 8.86 2.58 3.66
N VAL A 53 7.63 2.11 3.63
CA VAL A 53 6.41 2.91 3.70
C VAL A 53 5.54 2.44 4.86
N ALA A 54 5.13 3.36 5.73
CA ALA A 54 4.13 3.14 6.78
C ALA A 54 2.75 3.62 6.29
N SER A 55 1.74 2.76 6.39
CA SER A 55 0.45 2.94 5.71
C SER A 55 -0.75 2.90 6.66
N SER A 56 -1.89 3.40 6.18
CA SER A 56 -3.16 3.48 6.92
C SER A 56 -3.82 2.16 7.28
N ASP A 57 -3.46 1.08 6.62
CA ASP A 57 -3.89 -0.28 6.96
C ASP A 57 -3.02 -0.94 8.02
N GLY A 58 -2.09 -0.20 8.63
CA GLY A 58 -1.16 -0.75 9.63
C GLY A 58 0.03 -1.50 9.04
N SER A 59 0.14 -1.54 7.71
CA SER A 59 1.23 -2.22 7.04
C SER A 59 2.50 -1.35 6.98
N VAL A 60 3.64 -2.04 7.05
CA VAL A 60 4.96 -1.48 6.77
C VAL A 60 5.56 -2.26 5.61
N SER A 61 5.71 -1.60 4.46
CA SER A 61 6.06 -2.28 3.21
C SER A 61 7.26 -1.63 2.52
N PRO A 62 8.33 -2.38 2.23
CA PRO A 62 9.41 -1.93 1.37
C PRO A 62 9.04 -1.97 -0.12
N TYR A 63 9.50 -0.97 -0.85
CA TYR A 63 9.35 -0.85 -2.30
C TYR A 63 10.70 -0.58 -2.96
N SER A 64 10.92 -1.15 -4.14
CA SER A 64 12.05 -0.76 -4.98
C SER A 64 11.81 0.62 -5.58
N ILE A 65 12.76 1.55 -5.39
CA ILE A 65 12.67 2.90 -5.95
C ILE A 65 12.60 2.85 -7.48
N SER A 66 13.39 1.99 -8.12
CA SER A 66 13.36 1.81 -9.57
C SER A 66 11.99 1.37 -10.07
N SER A 67 11.31 0.48 -9.33
CA SER A 67 9.93 0.07 -9.64
C SER A 67 8.96 1.24 -9.47
N CYS A 68 9.07 2.02 -8.40
CA CYS A 68 8.28 3.23 -8.17
C CYS A 68 8.45 4.28 -9.28
N VAL A 69 9.68 4.52 -9.71
CA VAL A 69 9.98 5.48 -10.80
C VAL A 69 9.45 4.98 -12.14
N ALA A 70 9.65 3.69 -12.46
CA ALA A 70 9.09 3.08 -13.67
C ALA A 70 7.55 3.14 -13.67
N SER A 71 6.93 2.92 -12.51
CA SER A 71 5.49 3.03 -12.29
C SER A 71 5.00 4.46 -12.55
N ALA A 72 5.70 5.46 -12.00
CA ALA A 72 5.36 6.87 -12.14
C ALA A 72 5.58 7.43 -13.56
N ALA A 73 6.57 6.90 -14.29
CA ALA A 73 6.86 7.28 -15.66
C ALA A 73 5.80 6.76 -16.66
N SER A 74 5.00 5.76 -16.28
CA SER A 74 3.89 5.30 -17.10
C SER A 74 2.72 6.28 -17.00
N ALA A 75 2.31 6.87 -18.13
CA ALA A 75 1.24 7.87 -18.19
C ALA A 75 -0.18 7.32 -17.93
N SER A 76 -0.31 6.08 -17.43
CA SER A 76 -1.60 5.43 -17.19
C SER A 76 -1.92 5.39 -15.68
N PRO A 77 -2.75 6.32 -15.17
CA PRO A 77 -3.03 6.45 -13.73
C PRO A 77 -3.77 5.25 -13.11
N CYS A 78 -4.25 4.31 -13.93
CA CYS A 78 -5.05 3.18 -13.47
C CYS A 78 -4.31 1.84 -13.31
N ILE A 79 -3.05 1.72 -13.75
CA ILE A 79 -2.46 0.37 -13.95
C ILE A 79 -1.20 0.10 -13.12
N LEU A 80 -0.34 1.09 -12.86
CA LEU A 80 0.91 0.82 -12.15
C LEU A 80 0.88 1.37 -10.72
N LEU A 81 0.59 0.47 -9.79
CA LEU A 81 0.99 0.59 -8.40
C LEU A 81 2.27 -0.23 -8.29
N ALA A 82 3.41 0.41 -8.00
CA ALA A 82 4.63 -0.34 -7.66
C ALA A 82 4.26 -1.37 -6.60
N GLN A 83 4.62 -2.64 -6.82
CA GLN A 83 4.31 -3.67 -5.85
C GLN A 83 5.35 -3.63 -4.73
N PRO A 84 4.92 -3.81 -3.47
CA PRO A 84 5.87 -3.95 -2.39
C PRO A 84 6.67 -5.23 -2.57
N LEU A 85 7.94 -5.22 -2.15
CA LEU A 85 8.79 -6.41 -2.14
C LEU A 85 8.21 -7.47 -1.21
N HIS A 86 7.67 -7.03 -0.07
CA HIS A 86 6.86 -7.80 0.87
C HIS A 86 6.04 -6.83 1.73
N THR A 87 5.11 -7.35 2.52
CA THR A 87 4.27 -6.54 3.41
C THR A 87 4.38 -7.06 4.83
N ASN A 88 4.82 -6.21 5.75
CA ASN A 88 4.85 -6.52 7.18
C ASN A 88 3.55 -6.01 7.82
N GLN A 89 2.71 -6.93 8.28
CA GLN A 89 1.45 -6.61 8.96
C GLN A 89 1.63 -6.83 10.46
N GLY A 90 1.90 -5.75 11.20
CA GLY A 90 2.14 -5.81 12.65
C GLY A 90 1.22 -4.92 13.48
N HIS A 91 0.69 -3.84 12.91
CA HIS A 91 -0.16 -2.90 13.65
C HIS A 91 -1.64 -3.24 13.53
N ILE A 92 -2.36 -3.08 14.66
CA ILE A 92 -3.82 -3.00 14.67
C ILE A 92 -4.17 -1.52 14.53
N GLY A 93 -4.63 -1.12 13.35
CA GLY A 93 -4.83 0.27 12.95
C GLY A 93 -3.61 0.88 12.23
N PRO A 94 -3.64 2.19 11.92
CA PRO A 94 -2.64 2.83 11.05
C PRO A 94 -1.21 2.79 11.58
N ALA A 95 -0.24 2.52 10.70
CA ALA A 95 1.18 2.69 10.98
C ALA A 95 1.58 4.12 10.62
N TYR A 96 1.84 4.96 11.62
CA TYR A 96 2.06 6.40 11.45
C TYR A 96 3.52 6.77 11.21
N ASP A 97 4.45 6.01 11.77
CA ASP A 97 5.87 6.29 11.66
C ASP A 97 6.68 5.02 11.39
N VAL A 98 7.81 5.20 10.70
CA VAL A 98 8.79 4.16 10.43
C VAL A 98 10.19 4.77 10.41
N LYS A 99 11.14 4.11 11.08
CA LYS A 99 12.52 4.59 11.20
C LYS A 99 13.51 3.43 11.34
N PHE A 100 14.67 3.58 10.71
CA PHE A 100 15.80 2.69 10.90
C PHE A 100 16.72 3.18 12.03
N TYR A 101 17.26 2.25 12.81
CA TYR A 101 18.23 2.47 13.87
C TYR A 101 19.43 1.54 13.70
N GLY A 102 20.65 2.08 13.71
CA GLY A 102 21.86 1.33 13.36
C GLY A 102 22.34 1.68 11.96
N ASP A 103 23.32 0.93 11.46
CA ASP A 103 23.95 1.14 10.16
C ASP A 103 24.06 -0.17 9.39
N GLY A 104 24.04 -0.07 8.06
CA GLY A 104 24.18 -1.20 7.16
C GLY A 104 23.10 -2.28 7.34
N GLU A 105 23.54 -3.53 7.23
CA GLU A 105 22.68 -4.72 7.24
C GLU A 105 22.08 -5.06 8.62
N ASP A 106 22.67 -4.55 9.69
CA ASP A 106 22.23 -4.79 11.08
C ASP A 106 21.24 -3.73 11.59
N ALA A 107 20.80 -2.81 10.72
CA ALA A 107 19.88 -1.77 11.12
C ALA A 107 18.49 -2.34 11.47
N LEU A 108 17.96 -1.91 12.61
CA LEU A 108 16.64 -2.28 13.10
C LEU A 108 15.57 -1.35 12.53
N LEU A 109 14.47 -1.93 12.06
CA LEU A 109 13.27 -1.20 11.63
C LEU A 109 12.30 -1.07 12.80
N LEU A 110 11.98 0.18 13.18
CA LEU A 110 10.97 0.51 14.18
C LEU A 110 9.76 1.14 13.50
N SER A 111 8.56 0.73 13.91
CA SER A 111 7.29 1.31 13.44
C SER A 111 6.33 1.57 14.61
N TYR A 112 5.48 2.59 14.48
CA TYR A 112 4.61 3.07 15.55
C TYR A 112 3.15 3.23 15.09
N ASN A 113 2.19 2.75 15.91
CA ASN A 113 0.77 3.09 15.82
C ASN A 113 0.32 3.76 17.13
N PHE A 114 -0.63 4.69 17.04
CA PHE A 114 -1.28 5.24 18.23
C PHE A 114 -2.36 4.25 18.67
N GLY A 115 -2.18 3.59 19.81
CA GLY A 115 -3.18 2.69 20.40
C GLY A 115 -3.91 3.37 21.56
N TYR A 116 -5.24 3.34 21.53
CA TYR A 116 -6.10 3.48 22.72
C TYR A 116 -6.67 2.11 23.07
#